data_AF-A0A8J5M357-F1
#
_entry.id   AF-A0A8J5M357-F1
#
_cell.length_a   1.000
_cell.length_b   1.000
_cell.length_c   1.000
_cell.angle_alpha   90.00
_cell.angle_beta   90.00
_cell.angle_gamma   90.00
#
_symmetry.space_group_name_H-M   'P 1'
#
loop_
_entity.id
_entity.type
_entity.pdbx_description
1 polymer ?
#
loop_
_entity_poly.entity_id
_entity_poly.type
_entity_poly.pdbx_seq_one_letter_code
_entity_poly.pdbx_strand_id
1 'polypeptide(L)' 'DPTWDRVQAVVIDKDFVEWAVLERCLPQAKVLLCQFHAIISWKNLFIRRLYDLRITQRERLQSMFMQMQKR' A
#
# COMPACT_ATOMS: atom_id res chain seq x y z
N ASP A 1 -30.60 -0.21 -3.90
CA ASP A 1 -29.81 1.02 -3.96
C ASP A 1 -28.50 0.86 -3.21
N PRO A 2 -27.37 0.67 -3.90
CA PRO A 2 -26.08 0.69 -3.25
C PRO A 2 -25.74 2.13 -2.84
N THR A 3 -25.50 2.34 -1.55
CA THR A 3 -25.22 3.65 -0.94
C THR A 3 -23.75 4.03 -1.10
N TRP A 4 -23.27 4.10 -2.35
CA TRP A 4 -21.88 4.45 -2.69
C TRP A 4 -21.47 5.82 -2.10
N ASP A 5 -22.42 6.74 -1.97
CA ASP A 5 -22.22 8.06 -1.35
C ASP A 5 -21.85 7.97 0.14
N ARG A 6 -22.14 6.84 0.80
CA ARG A 6 -21.81 6.60 2.21
C ARG A 6 -20.45 5.93 2.40
N VAL A 7 -19.78 5.53 1.32
CA VAL A 7 -18.44 4.94 1.41
C VAL A 7 -17.45 6.02 1.84
N GLN A 8 -16.78 5.78 2.97
CA GLN A 8 -15.80 6.72 3.53
C GLN A 8 -14.37 6.40 3.14
N ALA A 9 -14.08 5.13 2.83
CA ALA A 9 -12.75 4.70 2.40
C ALA A 9 -12.81 3.44 1.54
N VAL A 10 -11.84 3.30 0.64
CA VAL A 10 -11.60 2.12 -0.18
C VAL A 10 -10.15 1.70 0.02
N VAL A 11 -9.93 0.40 0.25
CA VAL A 11 -8.58 -0.17 0.37
C VAL A 11 -8.26 -0.91 -0.92
N ILE A 12 -7.21 -0.49 -1.61
CA ILE A 12 -6.76 -1.06 -2.89
C ILE A 12 -5.40 -1.73 -2.76
N ASP A 13 -5.04 -2.56 -3.73
CA ASP A 13 -3.66 -3.02 -3.90
C ASP A 13 -2.79 -1.94 -4.56
N LYS A 14 -1.60 -2.28 -5.08
CA LYS A 14 -0.65 -1.37 -5.73
C LYS A 14 -1.04 -1.04 -7.20
N ASP A 15 -2.28 -0.63 -7.45
CA ASP A 15 -2.68 -0.17 -8.79
C ASP A 15 -3.00 1.33 -8.81
N PHE A 16 -2.09 2.11 -9.42
CA PHE A 16 -2.25 3.56 -9.54
C PHE A 16 -3.35 3.96 -10.52
N VAL A 17 -3.72 3.09 -11.46
CA VAL A 17 -4.84 3.32 -12.37
C VAL A 17 -6.15 3.13 -11.62
N GLU A 18 -6.26 2.05 -10.85
CA GLU A 18 -7.40 1.81 -9.95
C GLU A 18 -7.57 2.99 -8.99
N TRP A 19 -6.48 3.45 -8.38
CA TRP A 19 -6.48 4.62 -7.51
C TRP A 19 -7.10 5.85 -8.18
N ALA A 20 -6.58 6.24 -9.35
CA ALA A 20 -7.02 7.44 -10.04
C ALA A 20 -8.50 7.36 -10.48
N VAL A 21 -8.98 6.16 -10.82
CA VAL A 21 -10.38 5.93 -11.16
C VAL A 21 -11.26 6.07 -9.91
N LEU A 22 -10.86 5.48 -8.79
CA LEU A 22 -11.63 5.55 -7.53
C LEU A 22 -11.70 6.98 -6.98
N GLU A 23 -10.63 7.77 -7.06
CA GLU A 23 -10.67 9.19 -6.67
C GLU A 23 -11.66 10.00 -7.52
N ARG A 24 -11.82 9.65 -8.80
CA ARG A 24 -12.79 10.30 -9.69
C ARG A 24 -14.22 9.85 -9.44
N CYS A 25 -14.43 8.56 -9.16
CA CYS A 25 -15.74 7.96 -8.99
C CYS A 25 -16.31 8.10 -7.57
N LEU A 26 -15.45 8.18 -6.55
CA LEU A 26 -15.80 8.29 -5.14
C LEU A 26 -15.03 9.44 -4.49
N PRO A 27 -15.23 10.69 -4.93
CA PRO A 27 -14.45 11.84 -4.45
C PRO A 27 -14.60 12.10 -2.94
N GLN A 28 -15.66 11.58 -2.31
CA GLN A 28 -15.90 11.64 -0.87
C GLN A 28 -15.12 10.58 -0.06
N ALA A 29 -14.66 9.51 -0.71
CA ALA A 29 -13.99 8.40 -0.06
C ALA A 29 -12.47 8.57 -0.08
N LYS A 30 -11.80 8.16 0.99
CA LYS A 30 -10.34 8.05 1.00
C LYS A 30 -9.90 6.77 0.30
N VAL A 31 -9.03 6.89 -0.69
CA VAL A 31 -8.36 5.72 -1.30
C VAL A 31 -7.08 5.42 -0.51
N LEU A 32 -6.96 4.20 0.01
CA LEU A 32 -5.87 3.75 0.87
C LEU A 32 -5.17 2.54 0.26
N LEU A 33 -3.85 2.48 0.37
CA LEU A 33 -3.12 1.25 0.03
C LEU A 33 -3.31 0.18 1.10
N CYS A 34 -3.50 -1.05 0.64
CA CYS A 34 -3.53 -2.24 1.46
C CYS A 34 -2.18 -2.46 2.12
N GLN A 35 -2.15 -2.28 3.45
CA GLN A 35 -0.96 -2.49 4.27
C GLN A 35 -0.42 -3.93 4.12
N PHE A 36 -1.31 -4.92 4.06
CA PHE A 36 -0.94 -6.32 3.90
C PHE A 36 -0.17 -6.58 2.60
N HIS A 37 -0.70 -6.16 1.45
CA HIS A 37 -0.02 -6.35 0.17
C HIS A 37 1.25 -5.49 0.04
N ALA A 38 1.26 -4.31 0.64
CA ALA A 38 2.44 -3.45 0.65
C ALA A 38 3.60 -4.09 1.43
N ILE A 39 3.32 -4.72 2.58
CA ILE A 39 4.30 -5.48 3.38
C ILE A 39 4.78 -6.72 2.63
N ILE A 40 3.90 -7.44 1.94
CA ILE A 40 4.27 -8.61 1.13
C ILE A 40 5.16 -8.20 -0.04
N SER A 41 4.78 -7.15 -0.77
CA SER A 41 5.57 -6.60 -1.87
C SER A 41 6.96 -6.18 -1.40
N TRP A 42 7.03 -5.54 -0.24
CA TRP A 42 8.29 -5.19 0.42
C TRP A 42 9.15 -6.44 0.69
N LYS A 43 8.61 -7.44 1.40
CA LYS A 43 9.34 -8.69 1.70
C LYS A 43 9.84 -9.37 0.42
N ASN A 44 9.00 -9.45 -0.61
CA ASN A 44 9.35 -10.06 -1.89
C ASN A 44 10.47 -9.30 -2.63
N LEU A 45 10.50 -7.97 -2.56
CA LEU A 45 11.56 -7.16 -3.16
C LEU A 45 12.93 -7.47 -2.55
N PHE A 46 12.99 -7.64 -1.22
CA PHE A 46 14.24 -7.87 -0.49
C PHE A 46 14.64 -9.34 -0.36
N ILE A 47 13.72 -10.28 -0.61
CA ILE A 47 14.08 -11.70 -0.78
C ILE A 47 14.90 -11.90 -2.07
N ARG A 48 14.60 -11.12 -3.13
CA ARG A 48 15.41 -11.13 -4.34
C ARG A 48 16.81 -10.63 -4.01
N ARG A 49 17.85 -11.41 -4.34
CA ARG A 49 19.28 -11.04 -4.13
C ARG A 49 19.74 -9.80 -4.94
N LEU A 50 18.83 -9.06 -5.56
CA LEU A 50 19.11 -7.88 -6.38
C LEU A 50 19.95 -6.82 -5.65
N TYR A 51 19.83 -6.74 -4.31
CA TYR A 51 20.46 -5.68 -3.52
C TYR A 51 21.54 -6.19 -2.55
N ASP A 52 21.82 -7.50 -2.52
CA ASP A 52 22.78 -8.15 -1.62
C ASP A 52 22.77 -7.65 -0.15
N LEU A 53 21.57 -7.41 0.39
CA LEU A 53 21.42 -6.84 1.72
C LEU A 53 21.51 -7.91 2.81
N ARG A 54 22.27 -7.60 3.87
CA ARG A 54 22.29 -8.37 5.13
C ARG A 54 20.92 -8.35 5.81
N ILE A 55 20.64 -9.37 6.62
CA ILE A 55 19.38 -9.50 7.37
C ILE A 55 19.07 -8.24 8.19
N THR A 56 20.05 -7.72 8.92
CA THR A 56 19.92 -6.50 9.74
C THR A 56 19.58 -5.25 8.91
N GLN A 57 20.06 -5.17 7.67
CA GLN A 57 19.73 -4.06 6.76
C GLN A 57 18.29 -4.19 6.26
N ARG A 58 17.82 -5.41 5.96
CA ARG A 58 16.43 -5.67 5.55
C ARG A 58 15.44 -5.32 6.66
N GLU A 59 15.74 -5.70 7.90
CA GLU A 59 14.91 -5.38 9.07
C GLU A 59 14.82 -3.87 9.31
N ARG A 60 15.96 -3.15 9.20
CA ARG A 60 15.99 -1.69 9.32
C ARG A 60 15.19 -0.99 8.23
N LEU A 61 15.31 -1.43 6.98
CA LEU A 61 14.54 -0.83 5.89
C LEU A 61 13.04 -1.16 6.04
N GLN A 62 12.68 -2.37 6.52
CA GLN A 62 11.29 -2.72 6.83
C GLN A 62 10.70 -1.82 7.93
N SER A 63 11.45 -1.54 8.99
CA SER A 63 10.95 -0.65 10.05
C SER A 63 10.75 0.78 9.55
N MET A 64 11.66 1.29 8.70
CA MET A 64 11.49 2.58 8.04
C MET A 64 10.26 2.60 7.12
N PHE A 65 10.06 1.57 6.31
CA PHE A 65 8.90 1.42 5.44
C PHE A 65 7.59 1.45 6.25
N MET A 66 7.50 0.68 7.34
CA MET A 66 6.33 0.65 8.22
C MET A 66 6.05 2.00 8.88
N GLN A 67 7.09 2.78 9.20
CA GLN A 67 6.91 4.15 9.73
C GLN A 67 6.33 5.09 8.67
N MET A 68 6.63 4.90 7.39
CA MET A 68 6.09 5.72 6.29
C MET A 68 4.61 5.44 6.02
N GLN A 69 4.11 4.26 6.37
CA GLN A 69 2.73 3.86 6.13
C GLN A 69 1.72 4.39 7.15
N LYS A 70 2.19 4.95 8.28
CA LYS A 70 1.34 5.64 9.26
C LYS A 70 1.03 7.05 8.76
N ARG A 71 -0.04 7.21 7.98
CA ARG A 71 -0.66 8.51 7.70
C ARG A 71 -2.18 8.40 7.81
#